data_AF-A0A290S989-F1
#
_entry.id   AF-A0A290S989-F1
#
_cell.length_a   1.000
_cell.length_b   1.000
_cell.length_c   1.000
_cell.angle_alpha   90.00
_cell.angle_beta   90.00
_cell.angle_gamma   90.00
#
_symmetry.space_group_name_H-M   'P 1'
#
loop_
_entity.id
_entity.type
_entity.pdbx_description
1 polymer ?
#
loop_
_entity_poly.entity_id
_entity_poly.type
_entity_poly.pdbx_seq_one_letter_code
_entity_poly.pdbx_strand_id
1 'polypeptide(L)'
;MKKFFLGSLLAAASFSSTATIVEMKTSQGIIVINLFDQDTPKTVENFLSYVDDESYNQTVIHRSLSDFVIQGGGFTFSDDFDPITTKPAIINEPVFSNVKGTIAMAKVDGDPNSATSQWFFNIVDNSVGSAQLDTQNGGFTVFGQITEASQATLDNIAALVHCGETPVVGITAEQCASTDVTISSANLVTIQNVAIMDDDPNSAAGLTVTENTLIDSDTSTDSSSGSGGGLIWLLGAFLLAVPRLKRAK
;
A
#
# COMPACT_ATOMS: atom_id res chain seq x y z
N MET A 1 31.07 51.26 4.40
CA MET A 1 31.22 49.90 4.97
C MET A 1 30.13 49.03 4.34
N LYS A 2 30.53 48.05 3.51
CA LYS A 2 29.61 47.21 2.72
C LYS A 2 29.07 46.06 3.60
N LYS A 3 27.76 45.82 3.45
CA LYS A 3 26.93 44.83 4.14
C LYS A 3 27.35 43.39 3.81
N PHE A 4 27.15 42.46 4.74
CA PHE A 4 26.97 41.04 4.41
C PHE A 4 25.75 40.50 5.16
N PHE A 5 24.72 40.15 4.39
CA PHE A 5 23.62 39.30 4.83
C PHE A 5 24.08 37.84 4.63
N LEU A 6 24.01 37.03 5.67
CA LEU A 6 24.17 35.58 5.59
C LEU A 6 22.78 34.99 5.27
N GLY A 7 22.58 34.55 4.04
CA GLY A 7 21.44 33.71 3.67
C GLY A 7 21.81 32.25 3.89
N SER A 8 21.08 31.55 4.76
CA SER A 8 21.21 30.11 4.94
C SER A 8 20.45 29.42 3.80
N LEU A 9 21.17 28.67 2.96
CA LEU A 9 20.61 27.86 1.90
C LEU A 9 20.31 26.47 2.48
N LEU A 10 19.03 26.15 2.74
CA LEU A 10 18.63 24.77 2.98
C LEU A 10 18.71 24.02 1.64
N ALA A 11 19.72 23.18 1.48
CA ALA A 11 19.75 22.19 0.43
C ALA A 11 18.95 20.97 0.91
N ALA A 12 17.83 20.67 0.25
CA ALA A 12 17.19 19.36 0.38
C ALA A 12 18.14 18.33 -0.26
N ALA A 13 18.67 17.40 0.55
CA ALA A 13 19.45 16.30 0.03
C ALA A 13 18.49 15.26 -0.56
N SER A 14 18.61 15.00 -1.87
CA SER A 14 17.95 13.86 -2.51
C SER A 14 18.90 12.68 -2.47
N PHE A 15 18.51 11.60 -1.79
CA PHE A 15 19.25 10.34 -1.77
C PHE A 15 18.87 9.50 -3.00
N SER A 16 19.88 8.96 -3.69
CA SER A 16 19.67 8.02 -4.79
C SER A 16 19.46 6.63 -4.20
N SER A 17 18.23 6.12 -4.23
CA SER A 17 17.94 4.74 -3.85
C SER A 17 18.30 3.77 -4.97
N THR A 18 18.75 2.59 -4.57
CA THR A 18 19.16 1.49 -5.43
C THR A 18 18.09 0.39 -5.22
N ALA A 19 17.43 -0.09 -6.27
CA ALA A 19 16.23 -0.95 -6.18
C ALA A 19 16.29 -2.25 -6.99
N THR A 20 15.75 -3.34 -6.46
CA THR A 20 15.18 -4.45 -7.24
C THR A 20 13.91 -3.97 -7.96
N ILE A 21 13.70 -4.35 -9.22
CA ILE A 21 12.49 -4.00 -10.00
C ILE A 21 11.55 -5.20 -10.06
N VAL A 22 10.31 -4.97 -9.60
CA VAL A 22 9.23 -5.96 -9.65
C VAL A 22 8.13 -5.49 -10.60
N GLU A 23 7.68 -6.40 -11.47
CA GLU A 23 6.48 -6.24 -12.28
C GLU A 23 5.32 -6.99 -11.66
N MET A 24 4.25 -6.27 -11.33
CA MET A 24 2.97 -6.82 -10.90
C MET A 24 1.96 -6.70 -12.05
N LYS A 25 1.58 -7.83 -12.64
CA LYS A 25 0.58 -7.89 -13.69
C LYS A 25 -0.81 -8.06 -13.07
N THR A 26 -1.68 -7.09 -13.29
CA THR A 26 -3.08 -7.13 -12.85
C THR A 26 -4.03 -7.31 -14.02
N SER A 27 -5.30 -7.62 -13.76
CA SER A 27 -6.34 -7.59 -14.79
C SER A 27 -6.60 -6.19 -15.38
N GLN A 28 -6.13 -5.12 -14.72
CA GLN A 28 -6.32 -3.72 -15.12
C GLN A 28 -5.07 -3.08 -15.73
N GLY A 29 -3.97 -3.84 -15.87
CA GLY A 29 -2.69 -3.35 -16.40
C GLY A 29 -1.50 -3.79 -15.56
N ILE A 30 -0.33 -3.25 -15.91
CA ILE A 30 0.94 -3.58 -15.29
C ILE A 30 1.34 -2.47 -14.32
N ILE A 31 1.83 -2.88 -13.14
CA ILE A 31 2.40 -2.00 -12.13
C ILE A 31 3.86 -2.40 -11.96
N VAL A 32 4.78 -1.57 -12.42
CA VAL A 32 6.21 -1.69 -12.15
C VAL A 32 6.56 -0.94 -10.87
N ILE A 33 7.29 -1.61 -9.98
CA ILE A 33 7.67 -1.17 -8.64
C ILE A 33 9.19 -1.25 -8.52
N ASN A 34 9.83 -0.16 -8.11
CA ASN A 34 11.22 -0.14 -7.69
C ASN A 34 11.24 -0.25 -6.16
N LEU A 35 11.87 -1.28 -5.62
CA LEU A 35 11.96 -1.55 -4.19
C LEU A 35 13.09 -0.75 -3.51
N PHE A 36 13.02 -0.57 -2.19
CA PHE A 36 14.05 0.16 -1.43
C PHE A 36 14.89 -0.80 -0.60
N ASP A 37 15.64 -1.67 -1.29
CA ASP A 37 16.34 -2.84 -0.74
C ASP A 37 17.34 -2.50 0.37
N GLN A 38 18.04 -1.36 0.26
CA GLN A 38 19.06 -0.94 1.23
C GLN A 38 18.48 -0.24 2.44
N ASP A 39 17.41 0.53 2.24
CA ASP A 39 16.84 1.42 3.26
C ASP A 39 15.74 0.73 4.08
N THR A 40 15.05 -0.25 3.48
CA THR A 40 14.00 -1.06 4.14
C THR A 40 14.20 -2.57 3.92
N PRO A 41 15.40 -3.10 4.25
CA PRO A 41 15.81 -4.45 3.86
C PRO A 41 14.91 -5.55 4.42
N LYS A 42 14.39 -5.41 5.65
CA LYS A 42 13.53 -6.45 6.25
C LYS A 42 12.18 -6.52 5.54
N THR A 43 11.67 -5.37 5.13
CA THR A 43 10.40 -5.26 4.43
C THR A 43 10.50 -5.76 2.99
N VAL A 44 11.57 -5.39 2.29
CA VAL A 44 11.84 -5.87 0.93
C VAL A 44 12.07 -7.38 0.92
N GLU A 45 12.89 -7.90 1.84
CA GLU A 45 13.13 -9.35 2.00
C GLU A 45 11.80 -10.11 2.22
N ASN A 46 10.93 -9.58 3.08
CA ASN A 46 9.61 -10.16 3.31
C ASN A 46 8.74 -10.14 2.05
N PHE A 47 8.59 -9.00 1.38
CA PHE A 47 7.78 -8.87 0.16
C PHE A 47 8.26 -9.81 -0.95
N LEU A 48 9.57 -9.80 -1.24
CA LEU A 48 10.17 -10.67 -2.26
C LEU A 48 10.01 -12.14 -1.91
N SER A 49 10.04 -12.51 -0.63
CA SER A 49 9.78 -13.90 -0.25
C SER A 49 8.37 -14.37 -0.62
N TYR A 50 7.34 -13.50 -0.60
CA TYR A 50 6.00 -13.87 -1.09
C TYR A 50 5.91 -13.87 -2.61
N VAL A 51 6.74 -13.06 -3.29
CA VAL A 51 6.89 -13.09 -4.75
C VAL A 51 7.52 -14.41 -5.19
N ASP A 52 8.62 -14.82 -4.56
CA ASP A 52 9.35 -16.05 -4.87
C ASP A 52 8.52 -17.32 -4.63
N ASP A 53 7.67 -17.30 -3.59
CA ASP A 53 6.72 -18.39 -3.29
C ASP A 53 5.45 -18.32 -4.15
N GLU A 54 5.37 -17.40 -5.11
CA GLU A 54 4.18 -17.12 -5.94
C GLU A 54 2.90 -16.84 -5.12
N SER A 55 3.04 -16.44 -3.85
CA SER A 55 1.93 -16.28 -2.91
C SER A 55 0.97 -15.14 -3.29
N TYR A 56 1.45 -14.17 -4.06
CA TYR A 56 0.62 -13.09 -4.60
C TYR A 56 -0.10 -13.47 -5.90
N ASN A 57 0.23 -14.59 -6.54
CA ASN A 57 -0.41 -15.00 -7.78
C ASN A 57 -1.86 -15.40 -7.52
N GLN A 58 -2.76 -14.92 -8.39
CA GLN A 58 -4.21 -15.09 -8.31
C GLN A 58 -4.84 -14.48 -7.04
N THR A 59 -4.11 -13.63 -6.31
CA THR A 59 -4.70 -12.79 -5.27
C THR A 59 -5.51 -11.66 -5.88
N VAL A 60 -6.27 -10.95 -5.04
CA VAL A 60 -7.11 -9.84 -5.47
C VAL A 60 -6.77 -8.55 -4.75
N ILE A 61 -7.02 -7.44 -5.43
CA ILE A 61 -7.18 -6.14 -4.78
C ILE A 61 -8.52 -6.17 -4.04
N HIS A 62 -8.46 -6.36 -2.73
CA HIS A 62 -9.64 -6.55 -1.90
C HIS A 62 -10.18 -5.22 -1.36
N ARG A 63 -9.39 -4.15 -1.43
CA ARG A 63 -9.75 -2.84 -0.91
C ARG A 63 -9.15 -1.71 -1.76
N SER A 64 -9.94 -0.69 -2.03
CA SER A 64 -9.56 0.54 -2.72
C SER A 64 -10.42 1.69 -2.21
N LEU A 65 -9.78 2.79 -1.82
CA LEU A 65 -10.43 4.04 -1.44
C LEU A 65 -9.79 5.17 -2.24
N SER A 66 -10.58 5.83 -3.09
CA SER A 66 -10.09 6.75 -4.14
C SER A 66 -9.24 7.92 -3.63
N ASP A 67 -9.44 8.35 -2.38
CA ASP A 67 -8.68 9.44 -1.73
C ASP A 67 -7.74 8.93 -0.63
N PHE A 68 -7.32 7.66 -0.71
CA PHE A 68 -6.43 7.08 0.28
C PHE A 68 -5.47 6.06 -0.34
N VAL A 69 -5.87 4.80 -0.42
CA VAL A 69 -4.98 3.69 -0.80
C VAL A 69 -5.70 2.62 -1.63
N ILE A 70 -4.90 1.85 -2.39
CA ILE A 70 -5.31 0.56 -2.98
C ILE A 70 -4.54 -0.55 -2.27
N GLN A 71 -5.23 -1.55 -1.74
CA GLN A 71 -4.67 -2.56 -0.85
C GLN A 71 -4.86 -4.00 -1.38
N GLY A 72 -3.80 -4.79 -1.26
CA GLY A 72 -3.68 -6.14 -1.82
C GLY A 72 -2.84 -7.06 -0.94
N GLY A 73 -2.49 -8.25 -1.47
CA GLY A 73 -1.61 -9.21 -0.81
C GLY A 73 -2.22 -9.98 0.37
N GLY A 74 -3.53 -9.88 0.58
CA GLY A 74 -4.22 -10.53 1.71
C GLY A 74 -5.02 -11.78 1.36
N PHE A 75 -5.59 -11.84 0.15
CA PHE A 75 -6.64 -12.80 -0.15
C PHE A 75 -6.59 -13.31 -1.59
N THR A 76 -6.89 -14.60 -1.75
CA THR A 76 -7.40 -15.17 -3.01
C THR A 76 -8.92 -15.09 -3.01
N PHE A 77 -9.54 -15.35 -4.17
CA PHE A 77 -11.00 -15.40 -4.27
C PHE A 77 -11.48 -16.63 -5.03
N SER A 78 -12.25 -17.48 -4.35
CA SER A 78 -12.94 -18.62 -4.94
C SER A 78 -14.45 -18.37 -4.98
N ASP A 79 -15.12 -18.60 -3.85
CA ASP A 79 -16.50 -18.20 -3.58
C ASP A 79 -16.56 -17.02 -2.57
N ASP A 80 -15.50 -16.85 -1.77
CA ASP A 80 -15.33 -15.80 -0.76
C ASP A 80 -13.86 -15.34 -0.74
N PHE A 81 -13.55 -14.33 0.07
CA PHE A 81 -12.18 -13.89 0.34
C PHE A 81 -11.47 -14.88 1.26
N ASP A 82 -10.60 -15.68 0.67
CA ASP A 82 -9.79 -16.68 1.36
C ASP A 82 -8.43 -16.08 1.71
N PRO A 83 -8.03 -15.97 3.00
CA PRO A 83 -6.76 -15.39 3.37
C PRO A 83 -5.59 -16.24 2.85
N ILE A 84 -4.55 -15.60 2.34
CA ILE A 84 -3.32 -16.31 1.98
C ILE A 84 -2.55 -16.74 3.24
N THR A 85 -1.69 -17.75 3.09
CA THR A 85 -0.81 -18.16 4.19
C THR A 85 0.20 -17.06 4.49
N THR A 86 0.28 -16.63 5.75
CA THR A 86 1.20 -15.57 6.19
C THR A 86 2.47 -16.14 6.79
N LYS A 87 3.56 -15.42 6.58
CA LYS A 87 4.87 -15.58 7.23
C LYS A 87 4.89 -14.79 8.54
N PRO A 88 5.89 -15.00 9.43
CA PRO A 88 6.03 -14.26 10.67
C PRO A 88 6.06 -12.74 10.44
N ALA A 89 5.55 -11.99 11.42
CA ALA A 89 5.55 -10.53 11.34
C ALA A 89 6.97 -9.95 11.39
N ILE A 90 7.18 -8.83 10.70
CA ILE A 90 8.47 -8.15 10.59
C ILE A 90 8.54 -6.86 11.40
N ILE A 91 9.77 -6.43 11.71
CA ILE A 91 10.05 -5.14 12.34
C ILE A 91 9.75 -4.02 11.34
N ASN A 92 9.15 -2.94 11.82
CA ASN A 92 8.85 -1.74 11.05
C ASN A 92 10.10 -0.91 10.74
N GLU A 93 10.21 -0.40 9.52
CA GLU A 93 11.31 0.43 9.00
C GLU A 93 10.74 1.72 8.34
N PRO A 94 10.09 2.64 9.09
CA PRO A 94 9.34 3.77 8.54
C PRO A 94 10.22 4.93 8.04
N VAL A 95 11.21 4.63 7.19
CA VAL A 95 12.26 5.54 6.70
C VAL A 95 11.72 6.57 5.71
N PHE A 96 10.79 6.17 4.83
CA PHE A 96 10.25 7.02 3.77
C PHE A 96 8.79 7.41 4.01
N SER A 97 8.43 8.55 3.43
CA SER A 97 7.12 9.18 3.58
C SER A 97 6.06 8.53 2.68
N ASN A 98 4.84 8.37 3.22
CA ASN A 98 3.66 7.79 2.57
C ASN A 98 2.99 8.75 1.57
N VAL A 99 3.78 9.27 0.63
CA VAL A 99 3.31 10.14 -0.45
C VAL A 99 2.77 9.34 -1.64
N LYS A 100 2.04 10.00 -2.54
CA LYS A 100 1.50 9.39 -3.76
C LYS A 100 2.58 8.65 -4.56
N GLY A 101 2.24 7.46 -5.06
CA GLY A 101 3.12 6.64 -5.90
C GLY A 101 4.06 5.72 -5.12
N THR A 102 3.92 5.63 -3.80
CA THR A 102 4.68 4.70 -2.96
C THR A 102 3.87 3.44 -2.63
N ILE A 103 4.57 2.35 -2.32
CA ILE A 103 3.98 1.12 -1.75
C ILE A 103 4.47 0.95 -0.32
N ALA A 104 3.56 0.60 0.60
CA ALA A 104 3.84 0.41 2.01
C ALA A 104 3.15 -0.83 2.59
N MET A 105 3.67 -1.35 3.70
CA MET A 105 3.09 -2.53 4.37
C MET A 105 1.88 -2.18 5.21
N ALA A 106 0.80 -2.95 5.08
CA ALA A 106 -0.36 -2.85 5.98
C ALA A 106 -0.04 -3.47 7.34
N LYS A 107 -0.64 -2.93 8.41
CA LYS A 107 -0.38 -3.30 9.80
C LYS A 107 -1.63 -3.35 10.66
N VAL A 108 -1.56 -4.11 11.74
CA VAL A 108 -2.58 -4.16 12.79
C VAL A 108 -2.50 -2.89 13.61
N ASP A 109 -3.66 -2.29 13.85
CA ASP A 109 -3.75 -1.07 14.65
C ASP A 109 -3.23 -1.32 16.07
N GLY A 110 -2.41 -0.40 16.57
CA GLY A 110 -1.73 -0.51 17.87
C GLY A 110 -0.54 -1.47 17.92
N ASP A 111 -0.20 -2.16 16.82
CA ASP A 111 0.99 -3.01 16.72
C ASP A 111 1.89 -2.60 15.54
N PRO A 112 2.93 -1.77 15.79
CA PRO A 112 3.81 -1.29 14.74
C PRO A 112 4.60 -2.37 14.02
N ASN A 113 4.82 -3.56 14.60
CA ASN A 113 5.66 -4.63 14.04
C ASN A 113 4.83 -5.85 13.60
N SER A 114 3.61 -5.61 13.12
CA SER A 114 2.64 -6.64 12.75
C SER A 114 2.53 -6.91 11.24
N ALA A 115 3.32 -6.23 10.42
CA ALA A 115 3.31 -6.39 8.97
C ALA A 115 3.65 -7.84 8.58
N THR A 116 2.86 -8.42 7.66
CA THR A 116 3.08 -9.77 7.11
C THR A 116 3.01 -9.75 5.58
N SER A 117 1.88 -10.10 4.97
CA SER A 117 1.75 -10.24 3.52
C SER A 117 1.06 -9.06 2.83
N GLN A 118 0.26 -8.30 3.57
CA GLN A 118 -0.58 -7.24 3.01
C GLN A 118 0.19 -5.94 2.82
N TRP A 119 -0.06 -5.30 1.69
CA TRP A 119 0.55 -4.04 1.29
C TRP A 119 -0.52 -3.12 0.69
N PHE A 120 -0.20 -1.83 0.59
CA PHE A 120 -1.03 -0.87 -0.10
C PHE A 120 -0.21 0.13 -0.91
N PHE A 121 -0.77 0.61 -2.02
CA PHE A 121 -0.27 1.74 -2.76
C PHE A 121 -0.91 3.04 -2.27
N ASN A 122 -0.10 4.05 -2.00
CA ASN A 122 -0.55 5.42 -1.77
C ASN A 122 -0.95 6.06 -3.12
N ILE A 123 -2.24 6.34 -3.32
CA ILE A 123 -2.73 7.00 -4.56
C ILE A 123 -2.94 8.51 -4.41
N VAL A 124 -2.82 9.01 -3.18
CA VAL A 124 -2.70 10.42 -2.79
C VAL A 124 -1.58 10.57 -1.76
N ASP A 125 -1.29 11.79 -1.31
CA ASP A 125 -0.39 12.01 -0.18
C ASP A 125 -1.09 11.71 1.15
N ASN A 126 -0.62 10.68 1.84
CA ASN A 126 -1.16 10.19 3.11
C ASN A 126 -0.20 10.41 4.29
N SER A 127 0.91 11.13 4.07
CA SER A 127 1.93 11.39 5.09
C SER A 127 1.38 12.12 6.31
N VAL A 128 0.49 13.10 6.08
CA VAL A 128 -0.09 14.00 7.07
C VAL A 128 -1.62 14.01 7.03
N GLY A 129 -2.26 15.03 7.61
CA GLY A 129 -3.70 15.25 7.49
C GLY A 129 -4.51 14.35 8.42
N SER A 130 -5.58 13.73 7.91
CA SER A 130 -6.38 12.76 8.67
C SER A 130 -5.75 11.37 8.67
N ALA A 131 -5.00 11.01 7.62
CA ALA A 131 -4.36 9.72 7.47
C ALA A 131 -3.09 9.59 8.33
N GLN A 132 -2.19 10.59 8.31
CA GLN A 132 -0.99 10.63 9.17
C GLN A 132 -0.15 9.35 9.13
N LEU A 133 -0.03 8.68 7.97
CA LEU A 133 0.66 7.39 7.87
C LEU A 133 2.15 7.45 8.21
N ASP A 134 2.75 8.64 8.23
CA ASP A 134 4.15 8.79 8.61
C ASP A 134 4.39 8.72 10.12
N THR A 135 3.36 8.92 10.94
CA THR A 135 3.50 8.96 12.41
C THR A 135 2.54 8.02 13.12
N GLN A 136 1.33 7.81 12.60
CA GLN A 136 0.36 6.93 13.25
C GLN A 136 0.84 5.48 13.27
N ASN A 137 0.51 4.74 14.33
CA ASN A 137 0.91 3.34 14.52
C ASN A 137 2.44 3.10 14.35
N GLY A 138 3.26 4.08 14.75
CA GLY A 138 4.72 4.04 14.59
C GLY A 138 5.21 4.25 13.15
N GLY A 139 4.40 4.85 12.29
CA GLY A 139 4.69 5.07 10.87
C GLY A 139 4.50 3.81 10.03
N PHE A 140 4.12 3.94 8.76
CA PHE A 140 3.97 2.82 7.84
C PHE A 140 5.18 2.71 6.93
N THR A 141 5.80 1.53 6.89
CA THR A 141 7.03 1.28 6.12
C THR A 141 6.73 1.33 4.63
N VAL A 142 7.14 2.42 3.99
CA VAL A 142 7.24 2.55 2.53
C VAL A 142 8.49 1.81 2.07
N PHE A 143 8.32 0.81 1.21
CA PHE A 143 9.40 -0.09 0.77
C PHE A 143 9.60 -0.10 -0.74
N GLY A 144 8.94 0.82 -1.46
CA GLY A 144 9.18 1.02 -2.88
C GLY A 144 8.35 2.17 -3.47
N GLN A 145 8.63 2.45 -4.75
CA GLN A 145 7.96 3.47 -5.54
C GLN A 145 7.62 2.93 -6.93
N ILE A 146 6.42 3.24 -7.41
CA ILE A 146 5.98 2.85 -8.75
C ILE A 146 6.52 3.80 -9.82
N THR A 147 6.62 3.31 -11.05
CA THR A 147 6.92 4.18 -12.20
C THR A 147 5.74 5.10 -12.54
N GLU A 148 6.00 6.22 -13.23
CA GLU A 148 4.93 7.11 -13.72
C GLU A 148 3.94 6.37 -14.65
N ALA A 149 4.43 5.42 -15.46
CA ALA A 149 3.59 4.61 -16.33
C ALA A 149 2.63 3.71 -15.53
N SER A 150 3.06 3.21 -14.37
CA SER A 150 2.24 2.40 -13.46
C SER A 150 1.08 3.20 -12.83
N GLN A 151 1.21 4.52 -12.72
CA GLN A 151 0.19 5.37 -12.07
C GLN A 151 -1.17 5.28 -12.78
N ALA A 152 -1.17 5.22 -14.11
CA ALA A 152 -2.40 5.10 -14.88
C ALA A 152 -3.17 3.80 -14.57
N THR A 153 -2.47 2.70 -14.29
CA THR A 153 -3.11 1.44 -13.87
C THR A 153 -3.75 1.56 -12.49
N LEU A 154 -3.09 2.22 -11.53
CA LEU A 154 -3.70 2.49 -10.22
C LEU A 154 -4.91 3.41 -10.33
N ASP A 155 -4.83 4.45 -11.13
CA ASP A 155 -5.95 5.38 -11.37
C ASP A 155 -7.15 4.65 -11.99
N ASN A 156 -6.91 3.73 -12.92
CA ASN A 156 -7.97 2.88 -13.51
C ASN A 156 -8.63 1.99 -12.45
N ILE A 157 -7.85 1.37 -11.56
CA ILE A 157 -8.39 0.53 -10.46
C ILE A 157 -9.22 1.40 -9.49
N ALA A 158 -8.73 2.58 -9.12
CA ALA A 158 -9.41 3.49 -8.20
C ALA A 158 -10.71 4.07 -8.78
N ALA A 159 -10.85 4.11 -10.11
CA ALA A 159 -12.03 4.61 -10.81
C ALA A 159 -13.11 3.55 -11.05
N LEU A 160 -12.86 2.28 -10.70
CA LEU A 160 -13.86 1.22 -10.77
C LEU A 160 -15.02 1.50 -9.79
N VAL A 161 -16.14 0.81 -9.99
CA VAL A 161 -17.22 0.77 -9.01
C VAL A 161 -16.74 -0.01 -7.78
N HIS A 162 -17.14 0.39 -6.58
CA HIS A 162 -16.83 -0.35 -5.35
C HIS A 162 -18.07 -1.01 -4.77
N CYS A 163 -18.00 -2.31 -4.52
CA CYS A 163 -18.95 -2.99 -3.66
C CYS A 163 -18.36 -2.99 -2.23
N GLY A 164 -18.84 -2.08 -1.38
CA GLY A 164 -18.13 -1.78 -0.13
C GLY A 164 -16.82 -1.06 -0.44
N GLU A 165 -15.70 -1.59 0.01
CA GLU A 165 -14.37 -1.07 -0.34
C GLU A 165 -13.69 -1.86 -1.46
N THR A 166 -14.31 -2.93 -1.96
CA THR A 166 -13.72 -3.78 -3.00
C THR A 166 -14.01 -3.21 -4.39
N PRO A 167 -12.98 -2.89 -5.21
CA PRO A 167 -13.19 -2.46 -6.59
C PRO A 167 -13.64 -3.63 -7.47
N VAL A 168 -14.70 -3.41 -8.26
CA VAL A 168 -15.34 -4.42 -9.11
C VAL A 168 -15.42 -4.02 -10.58
N VAL A 169 -15.31 -5.02 -11.45
CA VAL A 169 -15.34 -4.91 -12.91
C VAL A 169 -16.66 -5.41 -13.45
N GLY A 170 -17.29 -4.60 -14.31
CA GLY A 170 -18.54 -4.98 -15.01
C GLY A 170 -19.77 -5.07 -14.11
N ILE A 171 -19.71 -4.50 -12.90
CA ILE A 171 -20.80 -4.43 -11.92
C ILE A 171 -21.10 -2.95 -11.65
N THR A 172 -22.38 -2.57 -11.64
CA THR A 172 -22.82 -1.22 -11.28
C THR A 172 -23.03 -1.06 -9.78
N ALA A 173 -23.10 0.19 -9.31
CA ALA A 173 -23.34 0.47 -7.89
C ALA A 173 -24.69 -0.10 -7.39
N GLU A 174 -25.72 -0.08 -8.23
CA GLU A 174 -27.03 -0.66 -7.92
C GLU A 174 -26.95 -2.19 -7.79
N GLN A 175 -26.12 -2.82 -8.63
CA GLN A 175 -25.90 -4.26 -8.59
C GLN A 175 -25.16 -4.69 -7.31
N CYS A 176 -24.21 -3.89 -6.81
CA CYS A 176 -23.55 -4.14 -5.52
C CYS A 176 -24.53 -4.18 -4.34
N ALA A 177 -25.62 -3.43 -4.41
CA ALA A 177 -26.64 -3.38 -3.35
C ALA A 177 -27.69 -4.50 -3.46
N SER A 178 -27.67 -5.29 -4.54
CA SER A 178 -28.65 -6.35 -4.79
C SER A 178 -28.20 -7.70 -4.25
N THR A 179 -29.15 -8.48 -3.71
CA THR A 179 -28.90 -9.87 -3.31
C THR A 179 -28.92 -10.85 -4.48
N ASP A 180 -29.35 -10.40 -5.66
CA ASP A 180 -29.54 -11.26 -6.83
C ASP A 180 -28.30 -11.30 -7.74
N VAL A 181 -27.30 -10.46 -7.47
CA VAL A 181 -26.05 -10.41 -8.22
C VAL A 181 -24.99 -11.16 -7.42
N THR A 182 -24.40 -12.18 -8.05
CA THR A 182 -23.27 -12.91 -7.48
C THR A 182 -21.98 -12.33 -8.03
N ILE A 183 -21.12 -11.81 -7.15
CA ILE A 183 -19.76 -11.41 -7.48
C ILE A 183 -18.92 -12.67 -7.59
N SER A 184 -18.22 -12.80 -8.71
CA SER A 184 -17.26 -13.88 -8.96
C SER A 184 -15.85 -13.31 -9.12
N SER A 185 -14.84 -14.19 -9.19
CA SER A 185 -13.46 -13.78 -9.50
C SER A 185 -13.34 -12.99 -10.81
N ALA A 186 -14.24 -13.21 -11.78
CA ALA A 186 -14.28 -12.46 -13.03
C ALA A 186 -14.65 -10.97 -12.86
N ASN A 187 -15.27 -10.63 -11.73
CA ASN A 187 -15.64 -9.26 -11.38
C ASN A 187 -14.60 -8.57 -10.50
N LEU A 188 -13.52 -9.25 -10.12
CA LEU A 188 -12.51 -8.68 -9.22
C LEU A 188 -11.25 -8.27 -9.98
N VAL A 189 -10.53 -7.30 -9.40
CA VAL A 189 -9.19 -6.96 -9.87
C VAL A 189 -8.22 -8.02 -9.35
N THR A 190 -7.78 -8.90 -10.24
CA THR A 190 -6.85 -10.00 -9.92
C THR A 190 -5.40 -9.60 -10.18
N ILE A 191 -4.51 -10.07 -9.34
CA ILE A 191 -3.06 -10.07 -9.54
C ILE A 191 -2.72 -11.40 -10.23
N GLN A 192 -2.41 -11.34 -11.51
CA GLN A 192 -2.17 -12.52 -12.34
C GLN A 192 -0.80 -13.12 -12.08
N ASN A 193 0.21 -12.26 -11.94
CA ASN A 193 1.58 -12.64 -11.65
C ASN A 193 2.32 -11.46 -10.99
N VAL A 194 3.28 -11.75 -10.14
CA VAL A 194 4.29 -10.80 -9.67
C VAL A 194 5.67 -11.41 -9.95
N ALA A 195 6.52 -10.70 -10.68
CA ALA A 195 7.83 -11.22 -11.10
C ALA A 195 8.94 -10.18 -10.91
N ILE A 196 10.12 -10.65 -10.53
CA ILE A 196 11.34 -9.84 -10.51
C ILE A 196 11.81 -9.66 -11.96
N MET A 197 11.91 -8.40 -12.40
CA MET A 197 12.35 -8.02 -13.74
C MET A 197 13.84 -7.74 -13.79
N ASP A 198 14.36 -7.13 -12.73
CA ASP A 198 15.77 -6.81 -12.55
C ASP A 198 16.11 -7.00 -11.07
N ASP A 199 17.06 -7.89 -10.79
CA ASP A 199 17.56 -8.16 -9.45
C ASP A 199 18.83 -7.35 -9.13
N ASP A 200 19.33 -6.52 -10.07
CA ASP A 200 20.39 -5.57 -9.77
C ASP A 200 19.87 -4.56 -8.77
N PRO A 201 20.42 -4.54 -7.54
CA PRO A 201 19.98 -3.62 -6.54
C PRO A 201 20.26 -2.18 -6.95
N ASN A 202 20.92 -1.85 -8.07
CA ASN A 202 21.16 -0.48 -8.55
C ASN A 202 20.27 -0.06 -9.73
N SER A 203 19.30 -0.89 -10.14
CA SER A 203 18.58 -0.70 -11.41
C SER A 203 17.67 0.54 -11.45
N ALA A 204 17.34 1.15 -10.30
CA ALA A 204 16.55 2.39 -10.21
C ALA A 204 17.34 3.65 -9.82
N ALA A 205 18.60 3.78 -10.27
CA ALA A 205 19.38 5.00 -10.10
C ALA A 205 18.64 6.22 -10.70
N GLY A 206 18.12 7.11 -9.83
CA GLY A 206 17.41 8.32 -10.24
C GLY A 206 16.03 8.54 -9.59
N LEU A 207 15.56 7.63 -8.75
CA LEU A 207 14.33 7.86 -7.98
C LEU A 207 14.52 9.02 -6.99
N THR A 208 13.55 9.93 -6.96
CA THR A 208 13.46 10.97 -5.92
C THR A 208 12.56 10.45 -4.83
N VAL A 209 13.15 10.07 -3.70
CA VAL A 209 12.44 9.52 -2.55
C VAL A 209 12.28 10.60 -1.48
N THR A 210 11.10 10.67 -0.85
CA THR A 210 10.81 11.59 0.24
C THR A 210 11.03 10.87 1.57
N GLU A 211 11.96 11.37 2.40
CA GLU A 211 12.18 10.83 3.74
C GLU A 211 11.02 11.14 4.68
N ASN A 212 10.74 10.23 5.60
CA ASN A 212 9.83 10.47 6.71
C ASN A 212 10.56 11.23 7.80
N THR A 213 10.50 12.57 7.75
CA THR A 213 11.09 13.42 8.78
C THR A 213 10.23 13.57 10.04
N LEU A 214 9.00 13.03 10.04
CA LEU A 214 8.03 13.24 11.10
C LEU A 214 8.13 12.20 12.22
N ILE A 215 8.66 11.01 11.94
CA ILE A 215 8.68 9.90 12.90
C ILE A 215 9.57 10.17 14.13
N ASP A 216 10.67 10.89 13.94
CA ASP A 216 11.62 11.24 15.01
C ASP A 216 11.42 12.69 15.51
N SER A 217 10.36 13.38 15.06
CA SER A 217 10.03 14.72 15.50
C SER A 217 9.46 14.67 16.92
N ASP A 218 10.35 14.62 17.91
CA ASP A 218 10.09 14.62 19.35
C ASP A 218 9.22 15.84 19.72
N THR A 219 7.90 15.66 19.74
CA THR A 219 6.98 16.68 20.24
C THR A 219 6.91 16.51 21.74
N SER A 220 7.93 17.02 22.45
CA SER A 220 7.79 17.35 23.86
C SER A 220 6.76 18.48 23.97
N THR A 221 5.49 18.14 24.01
CA THR A 221 4.42 19.08 24.37
C THR A 221 3.45 18.35 25.28
N ASP A 222 3.35 18.89 26.49
CA ASP A 222 2.62 18.36 27.62
C ASP A 222 1.20 17.88 27.27
N SER A 223 0.84 16.78 27.92
CA SER A 223 -0.48 16.17 27.94
C SER A 223 -1.61 17.19 28.03
N SER A 224 -2.41 17.31 26.97
CA SER A 224 -3.80 17.70 27.10
C SER A 224 -4.66 16.81 26.20
N SER A 225 -5.58 16.10 26.84
CA SER A 225 -6.54 15.18 26.24
C SER A 225 -7.39 15.89 25.20
N GLY A 226 -7.23 15.53 23.93
CA GLY A 226 -8.07 15.93 22.83
C GLY A 226 -8.57 14.69 22.09
N SER A 227 -9.83 14.35 22.31
CA SER A 227 -10.56 13.33 21.55
C SER A 227 -10.67 13.78 20.09
N GLY A 228 -9.87 13.17 19.21
CA GLY A 228 -9.88 13.42 17.76
C GLY A 228 -10.07 12.09 17.05
N GLY A 229 -11.20 11.91 16.38
CA GLY A 229 -11.52 10.70 15.62
C GLY A 229 -10.56 10.50 14.46
N GLY A 230 -9.54 9.66 14.66
CA GLY A 230 -8.75 9.09 13.58
C GLY A 230 -9.55 8.01 12.88
N LEU A 231 -9.38 7.89 11.56
CA LEU A 231 -9.94 6.79 10.77
C LEU A 231 -9.26 5.49 11.20
N ILE A 232 -9.91 4.81 12.15
CA ILE A 232 -9.57 3.45 12.58
C ILE A 232 -9.83 2.51 11.41
N TRP A 233 -8.97 1.49 11.26
CA TRP A 233 -9.11 0.29 10.43
C TRP A 233 -8.36 0.26 9.09
N LEU A 234 -7.04 0.05 9.13
CA LEU A 234 -6.31 -0.57 8.01
C LEU A 234 -6.33 -2.11 8.04
N LEU A 235 -6.71 -2.71 9.18
CA LEU A 235 -6.95 -4.15 9.33
C LEU A 235 -8.24 -4.45 10.12
N GLY A 236 -9.20 -3.53 10.12
CA GLY A 236 -10.47 -3.76 10.81
C GLY A 236 -11.14 -5.01 10.30
N ALA A 237 -11.43 -5.90 11.25
CA ALA A 237 -12.00 -7.21 11.03
C ALA A 237 -13.00 -7.15 9.88
N PHE A 238 -12.67 -7.86 8.80
CA PHE A 238 -13.56 -8.15 7.68
C PHE A 238 -14.75 -8.94 8.24
N LEU A 239 -15.68 -8.26 8.91
CA LEU A 239 -17.06 -8.69 9.01
C LEU A 239 -17.70 -8.28 7.71
N LEU A 240 -17.34 -9.01 6.65
CA LEU A 240 -18.18 -9.09 5.47
C LEU A 240 -19.52 -9.66 5.93
N ALA A 241 -20.46 -8.77 6.22
CA ALA A 241 -21.86 -9.07 6.02
C ALA A 241 -22.13 -9.09 4.50
N VAL A 242 -21.43 -9.96 3.77
CA VAL A 242 -21.95 -10.45 2.50
C VAL A 242 -23.11 -11.37 2.90
N PRO A 243 -24.36 -11.09 2.49
CA PRO A 243 -25.48 -11.96 2.82
C PRO A 243 -25.16 -13.37 2.32
N ARG A 244 -25.05 -14.31 3.27
CA ARG A 244 -24.77 -15.75 3.09
C ARG A 244 -24.88 -16.19 1.63
N LEU A 245 -23.73 -16.30 0.98
CA LEU A 245 -23.55 -16.93 -0.33
C LEU A 245 -24.31 -18.26 -0.34
N LYS A 246 -25.42 -18.31 -1.07
CA LYS A 246 -26.14 -19.57 -1.27
C LYS A 246 -25.36 -20.39 -2.29
N ARG A 247 -24.78 -21.47 -1.79
CA ARG A 247 -24.19 -22.57 -2.56
C ARG A 247 -25.09 -22.91 -3.76
N ALA A 248 -24.61 -22.64 -4.98
CA ALA A 248 -25.20 -23.22 -6.17
C ALA A 248 -25.07 -24.75 -6.06
N LYS A 249 -26.17 -25.45 -6.33
CA LYS A 249 -26.29 -26.89 -6.20
C LYS A 249 -25.93 -27.57 -7.51
#